data_AF-A0A4U6XSD5-F1
#
_entry.id   AF-A0A4U6XSD5-F1
#
_cell.length_a   1.000
_cell.length_b   1.000
_cell.length_c   1.000
_cell.angle_alpha   90.00
_cell.angle_beta   90.00
_cell.angle_gamma   90.00
#
_symmetry.space_group_name_H-M   'P 1'
#
loop_
_entity.id
_entity.type
_entity.pdbx_description
1 polymer ?
#
loop_
_entity_poly.entity_id
_entity_poly.type
_entity_poly.pdbx_seq_one_letter_code
_entity_poly.pdbx_strand_id
1 'polypeptide(L)'
;MERPRGLFDMTDEQVLEYNVERQKRMKELASGNSKRYIARQRAQDLKGYLARCLKNRMAWQAKNKDKVLATAAGVRARAVASRRHECVICDMGLQSALALRKHLDSKAHLEQVRLAEGGAPKVVSATAASSRKFTAKHKAAKTYYCPVCDRAFNIKGHLDKHNASKKHLAKVAAADATPASA
;
A
#
# COMPACT_ATOMS: atom_id res chain seq x y z
N MET A 1 23.05 3.90 -38.80
CA MET A 1 22.62 2.61 -39.37
C MET A 1 23.85 1.94 -39.94
N GLU A 2 24.22 0.73 -39.48
CA GLU A 2 25.36 0.01 -40.06
C GLU A 2 24.88 -0.78 -41.28
N ARG A 3 25.50 -0.55 -42.45
CA ARG A 3 25.30 -1.42 -43.62
C ARG A 3 26.11 -2.71 -43.44
N PRO A 4 25.59 -3.89 -43.83
CA PRO A 4 26.36 -5.12 -43.79
C PRO A 4 27.64 -5.00 -44.62
N ARG A 5 28.78 -5.47 -44.09
CA ARG A 5 30.04 -5.48 -44.84
C ARG A 5 29.89 -6.37 -46.08
N GLY A 6 30.20 -5.81 -47.26
CA GLY A 6 30.17 -6.52 -48.54
C GLY A 6 28.85 -6.44 -49.32
N LEU A 7 27.80 -5.79 -48.79
CA LEU A 7 26.56 -5.51 -49.51
C LEU A 7 26.32 -4.00 -49.58
N PHE A 8 26.85 -3.38 -50.64
CA PHE A 8 26.80 -1.92 -50.84
C PHE A 8 25.49 -1.44 -51.48
N ASP A 9 24.83 -2.30 -52.26
CA ASP A 9 23.66 -1.96 -53.09
C ASP A 9 22.30 -2.06 -52.38
N MET A 10 22.29 -2.15 -51.04
CA MET A 10 21.03 -2.19 -50.27
C MET A 10 20.36 -0.82 -50.21
N THR A 11 19.04 -0.79 -50.36
CA THR A 11 18.20 0.39 -50.10
C THR A 11 18.15 0.70 -48.62
N ASP A 12 17.85 1.94 -48.25
CA ASP A 12 17.84 2.36 -46.83
C ASP A 12 16.81 1.60 -45.99
N GLU A 13 15.67 1.22 -46.59
CA GLU A 13 14.65 0.37 -45.95
C GLU A 13 15.19 -1.03 -45.63
N GLN A 14 15.89 -1.67 -46.57
CA GLN A 14 16.50 -2.98 -46.35
C GLN A 14 17.62 -2.93 -45.29
N VAL A 15 18.35 -1.80 -45.21
CA VAL A 15 19.38 -1.59 -44.18
C VAL A 15 18.76 -1.44 -42.79
N LEU A 16 17.58 -0.80 -42.68
CA LEU A 16 16.84 -0.71 -41.43
C LEU A 16 16.39 -2.09 -40.95
N GLU A 17 15.78 -2.89 -41.82
CA GLU A 17 15.34 -4.25 -41.50
C GLU A 17 16.50 -5.13 -41.06
N TYR A 18 17.62 -5.09 -41.77
CA TYR A 18 18.85 -5.80 -41.40
C TYR A 18 19.34 -5.41 -39.99
N ASN A 19 19.32 -4.11 -39.66
CA ASN A 19 19.74 -3.64 -38.35
C ASN A 19 18.77 -4.06 -37.23
N VAL A 20 17.46 -4.07 -37.49
CA VAL A 20 16.45 -4.56 -36.55
C VAL A 20 16.67 -6.05 -36.27
N GLU A 21 16.84 -6.86 -37.32
CA GLU A 21 17.05 -8.30 -37.18
C GLU A 21 18.39 -8.62 -36.50
N ARG A 22 19.45 -7.88 -36.83
CA ARG A 22 20.74 -7.96 -36.14
C ARG A 22 20.61 -7.65 -34.65
N GLN A 23 19.91 -6.56 -34.30
CA GLN A 23 19.67 -6.21 -32.89
C GLN A 23 18.86 -7.28 -32.18
N LYS A 24 17.85 -7.85 -32.84
CA LYS A 24 17.05 -8.96 -32.31
C LYS A 24 17.90 -10.20 -32.03
N ARG A 25 18.71 -10.64 -33.00
CA ARG A 25 19.64 -11.76 -32.85
C ARG A 25 20.65 -11.54 -31.72
N MET A 26 21.19 -10.34 -31.59
CA MET A 26 22.10 -9.98 -30.49
C MET A 26 21.39 -10.06 -29.14
N LYS A 27 20.16 -9.56 -29.03
CA LYS A 27 19.33 -9.67 -27.81
C LYS A 27 19.03 -11.13 -27.47
N GLU A 28 18.70 -11.96 -28.46
CA GLU A 28 18.43 -13.39 -28.27
C GLU A 28 19.67 -14.13 -27.75
N LEU A 29 20.82 -13.94 -28.38
CA LEU A 29 22.11 -14.51 -27.95
C LEU A 29 22.48 -14.05 -26.53
N ALA A 30 22.33 -12.75 -26.23
CA ALA A 30 22.57 -12.23 -24.90
C ALA A 30 21.63 -12.86 -23.86
N SER A 31 20.35 -13.05 -24.20
CA SER A 31 19.38 -13.72 -23.33
C SER A 31 19.74 -15.19 -23.09
N GLY A 32 20.18 -15.90 -24.13
CA GLY A 32 20.60 -17.29 -24.06
C GLY A 32 21.85 -17.46 -23.19
N ASN A 33 22.84 -16.59 -23.39
CA ASN A 33 24.06 -16.58 -22.59
C ASN A 33 23.80 -16.26 -21.12
N SER A 34 22.91 -15.31 -20.83
CA SER A 34 22.49 -14.99 -19.46
C SER A 34 21.82 -16.18 -18.77
N LYS A 35 20.88 -16.86 -19.45
CA LYS A 35 20.22 -18.09 -18.95
C LYS A 35 21.25 -19.18 -18.65
N ARG A 36 22.18 -19.45 -19.58
CA ARG A 36 23.25 -20.44 -19.40
C ARG A 36 24.18 -20.09 -18.23
N TYR A 37 24.53 -18.82 -18.06
CA TYR A 37 25.31 -18.35 -16.92
C TYR A 37 24.60 -18.59 -15.59
N ILE A 38 23.31 -18.22 -15.48
CA ILE A 38 22.51 -18.44 -14.28
C ILE A 38 22.36 -19.94 -13.98
N ALA A 39 22.12 -20.76 -15.00
CA ALA A 39 22.02 -22.22 -14.85
C ALA A 39 23.33 -22.82 -14.31
N ARG A 40 24.48 -22.42 -14.84
CA ARG A 40 25.81 -22.83 -14.32
C ARG A 40 25.99 -22.44 -12.86
N GLN A 41 25.65 -21.21 -12.50
CA GLN A 41 25.76 -20.72 -11.11
C GLN A 41 24.86 -21.51 -10.14
N ARG A 42 23.63 -21.84 -10.55
CA ARG A 42 22.73 -22.67 -9.74
C ARG A 42 23.21 -24.11 -9.59
N ALA A 43 23.81 -24.67 -10.64
CA ALA A 43 24.36 -26.02 -10.62
C ALA A 43 25.62 -26.13 -9.73
N GLN A 44 26.46 -25.08 -9.70
CA GLN A 44 27.65 -25.03 -8.85
C GLN A 44 27.32 -24.82 -7.37
N ASP A 45 26.47 -23.84 -7.05
CA ASP A 45 26.08 -23.53 -5.68
C ASP A 45 24.67 -22.92 -5.65
N LEU A 46 23.68 -23.79 -5.47
CA LEU A 46 22.28 -23.39 -5.37
C LEU A 46 22.02 -22.52 -4.13
N LYS A 47 22.61 -22.89 -2.98
CA LYS A 47 22.33 -22.24 -1.69
C LYS A 47 22.89 -20.81 -1.67
N GLY A 48 24.14 -20.60 -2.07
CA GLY A 48 24.74 -19.28 -2.17
C GLY A 48 24.09 -18.43 -3.27
N TYR A 49 23.71 -19.02 -4.40
CA TYR A 49 22.94 -18.31 -5.43
C TYR A 49 21.61 -17.77 -4.88
N LEU A 50 20.81 -18.60 -4.20
CA LEU A 50 19.54 -18.18 -3.61
C LEU A 50 19.73 -17.11 -2.53
N ALA A 51 20.74 -17.27 -1.66
CA ALA A 51 21.07 -16.28 -0.64
C ALA A 51 21.44 -14.92 -1.26
N ARG A 52 22.23 -14.91 -2.33
CA ARG A 52 22.57 -13.70 -3.09
C ARG A 52 21.34 -13.07 -3.74
N CYS A 53 20.47 -13.85 -4.37
CA CYS A 53 19.22 -13.35 -4.94
C CYS A 53 18.32 -12.72 -3.86
N LEU A 54 18.22 -13.34 -2.68
CA LEU A 54 17.48 -12.79 -1.55
C LEU A 54 18.07 -11.45 -1.10
N LYS A 55 19.39 -11.37 -0.90
CA LYS A 55 20.09 -10.15 -0.50
C LYS A 55 19.87 -9.02 -1.50
N ASN A 56 20.02 -9.31 -2.80
CA ASN A 56 19.80 -8.34 -3.86
C ASN A 56 18.34 -7.87 -3.90
N ARG A 57 17.38 -8.77 -3.73
CA ARG A 57 15.95 -8.42 -3.68
C ARG A 57 15.64 -7.50 -2.50
N MET A 58 16.15 -7.80 -1.30
CA MET A 58 15.93 -6.96 -0.11
C MET A 58 16.57 -5.59 -0.27
N ALA A 59 17.80 -5.52 -0.79
CA ALA A 59 18.46 -4.24 -1.08
C ALA A 59 17.69 -3.41 -2.11
N TRP A 60 17.16 -4.05 -3.15
CA TRP A 60 16.34 -3.37 -4.15
C TRP A 60 15.02 -2.87 -3.54
N GLN A 61 14.33 -3.70 -2.73
CA GLN A 61 13.08 -3.32 -2.07
C GLN A 61 13.28 -2.14 -1.12
N ALA A 62 14.38 -2.11 -0.36
CA ALA A 62 14.70 -1.01 0.53
C ALA A 62 14.88 0.31 -0.23
N LYS A 63 15.54 0.28 -1.40
CA LYS A 63 15.72 1.44 -2.28
C LYS A 63 14.46 1.86 -3.04
N ASN A 64 13.55 0.91 -3.30
CA ASN A 64 12.36 1.11 -4.14
C ASN A 64 11.06 0.91 -3.34
N LYS A 65 11.02 1.39 -2.10
CA LYS A 65 9.91 1.16 -1.18
C LYS A 65 8.56 1.58 -1.76
N ASP A 66 8.49 2.76 -2.37
CA ASP A 66 7.23 3.30 -2.90
C ASP A 66 6.70 2.46 -4.07
N LYS A 67 7.58 2.00 -4.96
CA LYS A 67 7.22 1.11 -6.06
C LYS A 67 6.69 -0.23 -5.57
N VAL A 68 7.29 -0.78 -4.51
CA VAL A 68 6.82 -2.02 -3.87
C VAL A 68 5.43 -1.80 -3.27
N LEU A 69 5.22 -0.70 -2.57
CA LEU A 69 3.93 -0.37 -1.96
C LEU A 69 2.83 -0.15 -3.02
N ALA A 70 3.14 0.56 -4.10
CA ALA A 70 2.21 0.78 -5.22
C ALA A 70 1.82 -0.55 -5.89
N THR A 71 2.79 -1.43 -6.14
CA THR A 71 2.53 -2.76 -6.70
C THR A 71 1.64 -3.59 -5.77
N ALA A 72 1.95 -3.60 -4.47
CA ALA A 72 1.17 -4.31 -3.47
C ALA A 72 -0.26 -3.75 -3.35
N ALA A 73 -0.43 -2.43 -3.46
CA ALA A 73 -1.75 -1.79 -3.49
C ALA A 73 -2.55 -2.24 -4.71
N GLY A 74 -1.95 -2.27 -5.90
CA GLY A 74 -2.62 -2.75 -7.12
C GLY A 74 -3.03 -4.22 -7.04
N VAL A 75 -2.23 -5.08 -6.42
CA VAL A 75 -2.58 -6.50 -6.18
C VAL A 75 -3.80 -6.60 -5.26
N ARG A 76 -3.82 -5.84 -4.16
CA ARG A 76 -4.96 -5.82 -3.22
C ARG A 76 -6.24 -5.30 -3.90
N ALA A 77 -6.14 -4.23 -4.67
CA ALA A 77 -7.28 -3.67 -5.40
C ALA A 77 -7.87 -4.68 -6.40
N ARG A 78 -7.04 -5.40 -7.15
CA ARG A 78 -7.51 -6.47 -8.06
C ARG A 78 -8.17 -7.64 -7.31
N ALA A 79 -7.63 -8.04 -6.16
CA ALA A 79 -8.23 -9.08 -5.34
C ALA A 79 -9.65 -8.71 -4.87
N VAL A 80 -9.86 -7.44 -4.54
CA VAL A 80 -11.17 -6.90 -4.11
C VAL A 80 -12.12 -6.81 -5.29
N ALA A 81 -11.67 -6.24 -6.41
CA ALA A 81 -12.48 -6.12 -7.61
C ALA A 81 -12.93 -7.49 -8.15
N SER A 82 -12.06 -8.50 -8.07
CA SER A 82 -12.39 -9.89 -8.45
C SER A 82 -13.20 -10.64 -7.39
N ARG A 83 -13.55 -10.01 -6.25
CA ARG A 83 -14.26 -10.64 -5.12
C ARG A 83 -13.62 -11.98 -4.69
N ARG A 84 -12.29 -12.11 -4.84
CA ARG A 84 -11.56 -13.37 -4.57
C ARG A 84 -11.72 -13.85 -3.12
N HIS A 85 -11.86 -12.92 -2.20
CA HIS A 85 -12.06 -13.20 -0.78
C HIS A 85 -13.31 -12.46 -0.30
N GLU A 86 -14.47 -12.94 -0.71
CA GLU A 86 -15.74 -12.31 -0.34
C GLU A 86 -16.36 -12.90 0.92
N CYS A 87 -17.11 -12.07 1.62
CA CYS A 87 -18.04 -12.47 2.67
C CYS A 87 -19.46 -12.30 2.12
N VAL A 88 -20.22 -13.39 2.05
CA VAL A 88 -21.59 -13.40 1.48
C VAL A 88 -22.60 -12.69 2.39
N ILE A 89 -22.45 -12.82 3.72
CA ILE A 89 -23.39 -12.22 4.68
C ILE A 89 -23.27 -10.69 4.70
N CYS A 90 -22.06 -10.17 4.47
CA CYS A 90 -21.80 -8.73 4.47
C CYS A 90 -21.59 -8.16 3.06
N ASP A 91 -21.75 -8.98 2.02
CA ASP A 91 -21.50 -8.66 0.60
C ASP A 91 -20.22 -7.84 0.34
N MET A 92 -19.13 -8.19 1.05
CA MET A 92 -17.89 -7.43 1.01
C MET A 92 -16.74 -8.25 0.43
N GLY A 93 -16.11 -7.73 -0.63
CA GLY A 93 -14.84 -8.23 -1.17
C GLY A 93 -13.64 -7.74 -0.36
N LEU A 94 -12.83 -8.66 0.16
CA LEU A 94 -11.67 -8.35 1.00
C LEU A 94 -10.35 -8.51 0.25
N GLN A 95 -9.35 -7.81 0.79
CA GLN A 95 -8.03 -7.60 0.16
C GLN A 95 -7.15 -8.86 0.20
N SER A 96 -7.41 -9.80 1.12
CA SER A 96 -6.64 -11.02 1.33
C SER A 96 -7.44 -12.06 2.12
N ALA A 97 -7.01 -13.33 2.05
CA ALA A 97 -7.60 -14.43 2.82
C ALA A 97 -7.52 -14.18 4.35
N LEU A 98 -6.42 -13.61 4.85
CA LEU A 98 -6.29 -13.30 6.27
C LEU A 98 -7.26 -12.18 6.70
N ALA A 99 -7.48 -11.19 5.83
CA ALA A 99 -8.46 -10.14 6.10
C ALA A 99 -9.88 -10.71 6.19
N LEU A 100 -10.21 -11.69 5.34
CA LEU A 100 -11.47 -12.44 5.43
C LEU A 100 -11.60 -13.22 6.73
N ARG A 101 -10.59 -13.99 7.14
CA ARG A 101 -10.63 -14.71 8.42
C ARG A 101 -10.86 -13.78 9.60
N LYS A 102 -10.10 -12.67 9.67
CA LYS A 102 -10.28 -11.65 10.71
C LYS A 102 -11.64 -10.95 10.65
N HIS A 103 -12.20 -10.77 9.45
CA HIS A 103 -13.54 -10.22 9.29
C HIS A 103 -14.59 -11.17 9.84
N LEU A 104 -14.50 -12.47 9.53
CA LEU A 104 -15.40 -13.50 10.04
C LEU A 104 -15.34 -13.59 11.58
N ASP A 105 -14.14 -13.48 12.16
CA ASP A 105 -13.94 -13.47 13.62
C ASP A 105 -14.38 -12.16 14.30
N SER A 106 -14.73 -11.12 13.53
CA SER A 106 -15.04 -9.81 14.09
C SER A 106 -16.43 -9.79 14.75
N LYS A 107 -16.54 -9.11 15.89
CA LYS A 107 -17.83 -8.91 16.58
C LYS A 107 -18.90 -8.26 15.69
N ALA A 108 -18.47 -7.43 14.74
CA ALA A 108 -19.38 -6.81 13.78
C ALA A 108 -19.97 -7.85 12.82
N HIS A 109 -19.16 -8.74 12.27
CA HIS A 109 -19.64 -9.82 11.40
C HIS A 109 -20.56 -10.79 12.15
N LEU A 110 -20.17 -11.22 13.35
CA LEU A 110 -21.01 -12.09 14.19
C LEU A 110 -22.37 -11.45 14.52
N GLU A 111 -22.41 -10.14 14.73
CA GLU A 111 -23.69 -9.44 14.89
C GLU A 111 -24.50 -9.43 13.58
N GLN A 112 -23.87 -9.23 12.42
CA GLN A 112 -24.57 -9.32 11.12
C GLN A 112 -25.13 -10.72 10.87
N VAL A 113 -24.40 -11.77 11.24
CA VAL A 113 -24.89 -13.17 11.20
C VAL A 113 -26.13 -13.31 12.07
N ARG A 114 -26.06 -12.86 13.32
CA ARG A 114 -27.19 -12.92 14.25
C ARG A 114 -28.41 -12.17 13.74
N LEU A 115 -28.22 -11.00 13.12
CA LEU A 115 -29.29 -10.22 12.50
C LEU A 115 -29.91 -10.95 11.30
N ALA A 116 -29.09 -11.57 10.45
CA ALA A 116 -29.55 -12.36 9.31
C ALA A 116 -30.35 -13.60 9.74
N GLU A 117 -30.02 -14.19 10.88
CA GLU A 117 -30.74 -15.31 11.49
C GLU A 117 -32.02 -14.88 12.25
N GLY A 118 -32.46 -13.62 12.12
CA GLY A 118 -33.69 -13.12 12.74
C GLY A 118 -33.52 -12.51 14.14
N GLY A 119 -32.29 -12.31 14.59
CA GLY A 119 -31.99 -11.61 15.83
C GLY A 119 -32.40 -10.14 15.79
N ALA A 120 -33.06 -9.65 16.83
CA ALA A 120 -33.40 -8.23 16.95
C ALA A 120 -32.13 -7.37 17.18
N PRO A 121 -31.99 -6.17 16.58
CA PRO A 121 -30.81 -5.34 16.74
C PRO A 121 -30.56 -4.93 18.19
N LYS A 122 -29.29 -4.95 18.59
CA LYS A 122 -28.91 -4.57 19.96
C LYS A 122 -29.25 -3.10 20.22
N VAL A 123 -30.24 -2.88 21.09
CA VAL A 123 -30.64 -1.53 21.52
C VAL A 123 -29.49 -0.85 22.26
N VAL A 124 -29.17 0.38 21.85
CA VAL A 124 -28.17 1.22 22.53
C VAL A 124 -28.73 1.60 23.89
N SER A 125 -27.97 1.38 24.96
CA SER A 125 -28.41 1.75 26.30
C SER A 125 -28.61 3.27 26.43
N ALA A 126 -29.58 3.68 27.26
CA ALA A 126 -29.85 5.09 27.54
C ALA A 126 -28.58 5.83 27.99
N THR A 127 -27.74 5.18 28.80
CA THR A 127 -26.44 5.72 29.26
C THR A 127 -25.48 5.98 28.09
N ALA A 128 -25.38 5.06 27.13
CA ALA A 128 -24.53 5.23 25.96
C ALA A 128 -25.05 6.36 25.04
N ALA A 129 -26.37 6.46 24.87
CA ALA A 129 -26.98 7.55 24.11
C ALA A 129 -26.73 8.92 24.76
N SER A 130 -26.91 9.03 26.08
CA SER A 130 -26.64 10.26 26.84
C SER A 130 -25.16 10.65 26.79
N SER A 131 -24.24 9.69 26.93
CA SER A 131 -22.81 9.93 26.78
C SER A 131 -22.46 10.48 25.39
N ARG A 132 -23.00 9.88 24.31
CA ARG A 132 -22.81 10.38 22.94
C ARG A 132 -23.30 11.83 22.79
N LYS A 133 -24.51 12.13 23.27
CA LYS A 133 -25.08 13.50 23.24
C LYS A 133 -24.19 14.49 24.00
N PHE A 134 -23.71 14.13 25.18
CA PHE A 134 -22.78 14.92 25.97
C PHE A 134 -21.49 15.21 25.19
N THR A 135 -20.87 14.19 24.60
CA THR A 135 -19.65 14.39 23.82
C THR A 135 -19.86 15.25 22.57
N ALA A 136 -21.01 15.13 21.91
CA ALA A 136 -21.35 15.92 20.73
C ALA A 136 -21.56 17.39 21.09
N LYS A 137 -22.28 17.67 22.20
CA LYS A 137 -22.49 19.03 22.72
C LYS A 137 -21.16 19.72 23.04
N HIS A 138 -20.26 19.06 23.76
CA HIS A 138 -18.96 19.66 24.10
C HIS A 138 -18.04 19.87 22.90
N LYS A 139 -18.10 18.99 21.89
CA LYS A 139 -17.39 19.20 20.62
C LYS A 139 -17.95 20.39 19.85
N ALA A 140 -19.27 20.52 19.77
CA ALA A 140 -19.93 21.66 19.10
C ALA A 140 -19.66 22.98 19.83
N ALA A 141 -19.71 22.96 21.16
CA ALA A 141 -19.40 24.11 22.01
C ALA A 141 -17.90 24.44 22.09
N LYS A 142 -17.03 23.63 21.45
CA LYS A 142 -15.56 23.75 21.52
C LYS A 142 -15.04 24.00 22.95
N THR A 143 -15.65 23.36 23.96
CA THR A 143 -15.43 23.69 25.38
C THR A 143 -13.96 23.57 25.79
N TYR A 144 -13.25 22.58 25.25
CA TYR A 144 -11.81 22.43 25.41
C TYR A 144 -11.17 22.34 24.03
N TYR A 145 -10.71 23.48 23.51
CA TYR A 145 -10.22 23.61 22.14
C TYR A 145 -8.73 23.87 22.08
N CYS A 146 -8.06 23.22 21.12
CA CYS A 146 -6.68 23.51 20.77
C CYS A 146 -6.63 24.30 19.46
N PRO A 147 -6.19 25.57 19.46
CA PRO A 147 -6.12 26.40 18.25
C PRO A 147 -5.02 25.96 17.29
N VAL A 148 -3.88 25.47 17.79
CA VAL A 148 -2.75 25.04 16.95
C VAL A 148 -3.08 23.79 16.11
N CYS A 149 -4.00 22.95 16.59
CA CYS A 149 -4.38 21.70 15.93
C CYS A 149 -5.83 21.69 15.43
N ASP A 150 -6.55 22.81 15.58
CA ASP A 150 -7.98 22.96 15.32
C ASP A 150 -8.83 21.78 15.80
N ARG A 151 -8.63 21.36 17.06
CA ARG A 151 -9.27 20.16 17.62
C ARG A 151 -9.99 20.46 18.93
N ALA A 152 -11.27 20.07 18.97
CA ALA A 152 -12.11 20.16 20.16
C ALA A 152 -12.14 18.83 20.93
N PHE A 153 -12.01 18.94 22.26
CA PHE A 153 -12.07 17.85 23.22
C PHE A 153 -13.29 18.03 24.13
N ASN A 154 -13.80 16.91 24.63
CA ASN A 154 -14.95 16.88 25.54
C ASN A 154 -14.55 16.87 27.02
N ILE A 155 -13.27 16.64 27.32
CA ILE A 155 -12.73 16.52 28.68
C ILE A 155 -11.41 17.30 28.75
N LYS A 156 -11.24 18.12 29.79
CA LYS A 156 -10.03 18.93 30.00
C LYS A 156 -8.75 18.10 30.00
N GLY A 157 -8.72 16.99 30.75
CA GLY A 157 -7.53 16.12 30.81
C GLY A 157 -7.14 15.49 29.46
N HIS A 158 -8.04 15.41 28.48
CA HIS A 158 -7.67 15.01 27.11
C HIS A 158 -6.98 16.13 26.33
N LEU A 159 -7.38 17.39 26.56
CA LEU A 159 -6.69 18.56 26.01
C LEU A 159 -5.29 18.68 26.62
N ASP A 160 -5.14 18.52 27.93
CA ASP A 160 -3.85 18.63 28.61
C ASP A 160 -2.84 17.58 28.08
N LYS A 161 -3.30 16.33 27.96
CA LYS A 161 -2.50 15.24 27.35
C LYS A 161 -2.20 15.50 25.87
N HIS A 162 -3.14 16.11 25.14
CA HIS A 162 -2.92 16.51 23.75
C HIS A 162 -1.81 17.55 23.65
N ASN A 163 -1.84 18.58 24.48
CA ASN A 163 -0.84 19.65 24.49
C ASN A 163 0.54 19.12 24.89
N ALA A 164 0.61 18.15 25.81
CA ALA A 164 1.86 17.47 26.17
C ALA A 164 2.36 16.44 25.13
N SER A 165 1.57 16.14 24.10
CA SER A 165 1.96 15.13 23.10
C SER A 165 3.02 15.66 22.14
N LYS A 166 4.03 14.84 21.82
CA LYS A 166 5.10 15.17 20.85
C LYS A 166 4.58 15.72 19.51
N LYS A 167 3.43 15.23 19.04
CA LYS A 167 2.79 15.68 17.79
C LYS A 167 2.25 17.12 17.88
N HIS A 168 1.76 17.53 19.05
CA HIS A 168 1.29 18.89 19.27
C HIS A 168 2.49 19.84 19.38
N LEU A 169 3.50 19.49 20.19
CA LEU A 169 4.73 20.27 20.33
C LEU A 169 5.45 20.51 18.98
N ALA A 170 5.49 19.49 18.12
CA ALA A 170 6.04 19.63 16.76
C ALA A 170 5.25 20.62 15.89
N LYS A 171 3.92 20.68 16.05
CA LYS A 171 3.06 21.65 15.33
C LYS A 171 3.17 23.06 15.91
N VAL A 172 3.34 23.20 17.23
CA VAL A 172 3.61 24.48 17.89
C VAL A 172 4.94 25.05 17.38
N ALA A 173 6.01 24.23 17.40
CA ALA A 173 7.31 24.64 16.88
C ALA A 173 7.27 25.02 15.38
N ALA A 174 6.44 24.35 14.58
CA ALA A 174 6.24 24.71 13.17
C ALA A 174 5.43 26.01 12.99
N ALA A 175 4.47 26.28 13.89
CA ALA A 175 3.69 27.52 13.89
C ALA A 175 4.54 28.73 14.33
N ASP A 176 5.41 28.56 15.33
CA ASP A 176 6.32 29.61 15.82
C ASP A 176 7.45 29.93 14.82
N ALA A 177 7.81 28.97 13.94
CA ALA A 177 8.81 29.16 12.89
C ALA A 177 8.30 29.95 11.65
N THR A 178 7.04 30.39 11.66
CA THR A 178 6.46 31.22 10.59
C THR A 178 6.16 32.62 11.14
N PRO A 179 7.14 33.53 11.30
CA PRO A 179 6.85 34.90 11.65
C PRO A 179 6.17 35.59 10.46
N ALA A 180 5.21 36.44 10.78
CA ALA A 180 4.45 37.28 9.86
C ALA A 180 5.36 37.96 8.82
N SER A 181 5.13 37.67 7.54
CA SER A 181 5.38 38.63 6.47
C SER A 181 4.14 39.52 6.36
N ALA A 182 4.21 40.69 7.00
CA ALA A 182 3.40 41.86 6.70
C ALA A 182 4.35 42.94 6.17
#